data_AF-A0A8J7ILJ0-F1
#
_entry.id   AF-A0A8J7ILJ0-F1
#
_cell.length_a   1.000
_cell.length_b   1.000
_cell.length_c   1.000
_cell.angle_alpha   90.00
_cell.angle_beta   90.00
_cell.angle_gamma   90.00
#
_symmetry.space_group_name_H-M   'P 1'
#
loop_
_entity.id
_entity.type
_entity.pdbx_description
1 polymer ?
#
loop_
_entity_poly.entity_id
_entity_poly.type
_entity_poly.pdbx_seq_one_letter_code
_entity_poly.pdbx_strand_id
1 'polypeptide(L)'
;MTQETKFTPGPWEVGGGKGGGISSYVYCDNDLGTAVAATTFPNDMTGWPEATRIANAHLIAAAPDGYEVAEMFLDFARSGKSFIYPPGGLQMLERFIAKARGEQS
;
A
#
# COMPACT_ATOMS: atom_id res chain seq x y z
N MET A 1 -14.77 -15.74 -11.08
CA MET A 1 -14.94 -14.29 -11.28
C MET A 1 -14.01 -13.61 -10.30
N THR A 2 -12.96 -12.95 -10.77
CA THR A 2 -12.09 -12.09 -9.96
C THR A 2 -12.92 -10.84 -9.61
N GLN A 3 -13.16 -10.60 -8.32
CA GLN A 3 -13.74 -9.31 -7.89
C GLN A 3 -12.76 -8.21 -8.27
N GLU A 4 -13.25 -7.12 -8.87
CA GLU A 4 -12.45 -5.91 -9.06
C GLU A 4 -12.01 -5.40 -7.69
N THR A 5 -10.72 -5.08 -7.58
CA THR A 5 -10.15 -4.50 -6.36
C THR A 5 -10.77 -3.11 -6.12
N LYS A 6 -11.15 -2.81 -4.88
CA LYS A 6 -11.78 -1.52 -4.52
C LYS A 6 -10.77 -0.39 -4.27
N PHE A 7 -9.47 -0.68 -4.32
CA PHE A 7 -8.41 0.30 -4.06
C PHE A 7 -7.90 0.94 -5.35
N THR A 8 -7.35 2.16 -5.25
CA THR A 8 -6.78 2.88 -6.39
C THR A 8 -5.60 2.08 -6.97
N PRO A 9 -5.60 1.69 -8.25
CA PRO A 9 -4.48 0.98 -8.84
C PRO A 9 -3.20 1.86 -8.85
N GLY A 10 -2.04 1.22 -8.71
CA GLY A 10 -0.73 1.86 -8.87
C GLY A 10 -0.38 2.20 -10.33
N PRO A 11 0.85 2.66 -10.61
CA PRO A 11 1.95 2.88 -9.66
C PRO A 11 1.70 4.11 -8.77
N TRP A 12 2.19 4.03 -7.54
CA TRP A 12 2.15 5.14 -6.60
C TRP A 12 3.55 5.67 -6.35
N GLU A 13 3.71 7.00 -6.32
CA GLU A 13 5.00 7.65 -6.17
C GLU A 13 4.99 8.68 -5.04
N VAL A 14 6.13 8.82 -4.36
CA VAL A 14 6.34 9.88 -3.35
C VAL A 14 6.67 11.18 -4.06
N GLY A 15 6.00 12.27 -3.69
CA GLY A 15 6.29 13.57 -4.28
C GLY A 15 5.78 14.76 -3.47
N GLY A 16 6.12 15.95 -3.96
CA GLY A 16 5.65 17.23 -3.44
C GLY A 16 4.30 17.70 -3.99
N GLY A 17 3.71 16.91 -4.90
CA GLY A 17 2.63 17.34 -5.78
C GLY A 17 3.14 18.12 -6.97
N LYS A 18 2.29 18.27 -7.99
CA LYS A 18 2.60 18.98 -9.24
C LYS A 18 3.08 20.44 -9.03
N GLY A 19 2.96 21.00 -7.82
CA GLY A 19 3.40 22.35 -7.44
C GLY A 19 4.71 22.45 -6.64
N GLY A 20 5.45 21.36 -6.43
CA GLY A 20 6.76 21.42 -5.74
C GLY A 20 6.69 21.56 -4.21
N GLY A 21 5.68 20.97 -3.56
CA GLY A 21 5.54 20.94 -2.11
C GLY A 21 6.45 19.93 -1.39
N ILE A 22 6.23 19.77 -0.09
CA ILE A 22 6.98 18.85 0.79
C ILE A 22 6.74 17.40 0.35
N SER A 23 7.76 16.53 0.45
CA SER A 23 7.74 15.07 0.20
C SER A 23 6.85 14.28 1.18
N SER A 24 5.65 14.78 1.43
CA SER A 24 4.66 14.23 2.36
C SER A 24 3.37 13.81 1.66
N TYR A 25 3.44 13.56 0.36
CA TYR A 25 2.30 13.07 -0.41
C TYR A 25 2.69 11.86 -1.25
N VAL A 26 1.68 11.03 -1.51
CA VAL A 26 1.75 9.91 -2.45
C VAL A 26 0.74 10.18 -3.55
N TYR A 27 1.17 10.05 -4.79
CA TYR A 27 0.37 10.31 -6.00
C TYR A 27 0.25 9.03 -6.81
N CYS A 28 -0.85 8.90 -7.55
CA CYS A 28 -0.93 7.90 -8.61
C CYS A 28 -0.42 8.55 -9.90
N ASP A 29 0.62 7.96 -10.49
CA ASP A 29 1.18 8.41 -11.78
C ASP A 29 0.31 7.86 -12.93
N ASN A 30 -0.90 8.39 -13.03
CA ASN A 30 -1.80 8.20 -14.15
C ASN A 30 -2.12 9.56 -14.80
N ASP A 31 -2.91 9.56 -15.88
CA ASP A 31 -3.27 10.78 -16.62
C ASP A 31 -3.86 11.90 -15.72
N LEU A 32 -4.41 11.54 -14.56
CA LEU A 32 -4.99 12.47 -13.59
C LEU A 32 -3.94 13.07 -12.64
N GLY A 33 -2.80 12.39 -12.40
CA GLY A 33 -1.71 12.85 -11.52
C GLY A 33 -2.19 13.29 -10.13
N THR A 34 -3.09 12.51 -9.53
CA THR A 34 -3.85 12.90 -8.32
C THR A 34 -3.18 12.37 -7.05
N ALA A 35 -3.20 13.18 -5.98
CA ALA A 35 -2.76 12.74 -4.65
C ALA A 35 -3.70 11.64 -4.14
N VAL A 36 -3.16 10.47 -3.82
CA VAL A 36 -3.92 9.34 -3.27
C VAL A 36 -3.80 9.25 -1.75
N ALA A 37 -2.71 9.79 -1.19
CA ALA A 37 -2.53 9.91 0.24
C ALA A 37 -1.66 11.12 0.59
N ALA A 38 -1.88 11.68 1.78
CA ALA A 38 -1.00 12.66 2.40
C ALA A 38 -0.48 12.07 3.70
N THR A 39 0.83 12.10 3.91
CA THR A 39 1.46 11.76 5.19
C THR A 39 1.48 12.94 6.16
N THR A 40 0.89 14.08 5.77
CA THR A 40 0.65 15.26 6.62
C THR A 40 -0.67 15.92 6.27
N PHE A 41 -1.55 16.14 7.26
CA PHE A 41 -2.65 17.09 7.14
C PHE A 41 -2.17 18.50 7.51
N PRO A 42 -2.73 19.57 6.89
CA PRO A 42 -2.20 20.93 7.03
C PRO A 42 -2.23 21.50 8.46
N ASN A 43 -2.94 20.88 9.41
CA ASN A 43 -3.22 21.51 10.71
C ASN A 43 -2.60 20.82 11.94
N ASP A 44 -1.85 19.71 11.82
CA ASP A 44 -1.53 18.93 13.04
C ASP A 44 -0.14 18.26 13.15
N MET A 45 0.85 18.54 12.28
CA MET A 45 2.14 17.83 12.36
C MET A 45 3.40 18.68 12.14
N THR A 46 3.57 19.73 12.95
CA THR A 46 4.91 20.31 13.19
C THR A 46 5.79 19.41 14.07
N GLY A 47 5.24 18.35 14.67
CA GLY A 47 5.95 17.51 15.66
C GLY A 47 6.70 16.29 15.12
N TRP A 48 6.44 15.84 13.89
CA TRP A 48 7.07 14.62 13.36
C TRP A 48 8.32 14.94 12.54
N PRO A 49 9.46 14.25 12.78
CA PRO A 49 10.66 14.42 11.98
C PRO A 49 10.37 14.19 10.49
N GLU A 50 11.02 14.99 9.63
CA GLU A 50 10.91 14.86 8.17
C GLU A 50 11.22 13.44 7.69
N ALA A 51 12.27 12.82 8.24
CA ALA A 51 12.64 11.44 7.92
C ALA A 51 11.48 10.45 8.16
N THR A 52 10.73 10.60 9.25
CA THR A 52 9.57 9.75 9.55
C THR A 52 8.45 9.94 8.54
N ARG A 53 8.20 11.19 8.13
CA ARG A 53 7.16 11.51 7.13
C ARG A 53 7.49 10.94 5.75
N ILE A 54 8.75 11.03 5.34
CA ILE A 54 9.27 10.44 4.10
C ILE A 54 9.17 8.92 4.15
N ALA A 55 9.60 8.29 5.25
CA ALA A 55 9.52 6.84 5.42
C ALA A 55 8.08 6.32 5.30
N ASN A 56 7.12 7.02 5.92
CA ASN A 56 5.70 6.69 5.80
C ASN A 56 5.19 6.84 4.36
N ALA A 57 5.64 7.86 3.63
CA ALA A 57 5.22 8.08 2.25
C ALA A 57 5.71 6.94 1.34
N HIS A 58 6.97 6.51 1.52
CA HIS A 58 7.50 5.35 0.82
C HIS A 58 6.76 4.06 1.17
N LEU A 59 6.40 3.85 2.43
CA LEU A 59 5.64 2.67 2.85
C LEU A 59 4.27 2.61 2.16
N ILE A 60 3.58 3.75 2.07
CA ILE A 60 2.30 3.84 1.37
C ILE A 60 2.52 3.60 -0.13
N ALA A 61 3.50 4.27 -0.75
CA ALA A 61 3.79 4.12 -2.18
C ALA A 61 4.10 2.67 -2.60
N ALA A 62 4.75 1.89 -1.73
CA ALA A 62 5.06 0.48 -1.96
C ALA A 62 3.88 -0.48 -1.71
N ALA A 63 2.71 0.00 -1.25
CA ALA A 63 1.59 -0.85 -0.90
C ALA A 63 1.01 -1.67 -2.08
N PRO A 64 0.91 -1.14 -3.33
CA PRO A 64 0.49 -1.93 -4.48
C PRO A 64 1.41 -3.13 -4.72
N ASP A 65 2.72 -2.92 -4.76
CA ASP A 65 3.71 -4.00 -4.93
C ASP A 65 3.63 -5.02 -3.78
N GLY A 66 3.47 -4.53 -2.54
CA GLY A 66 3.28 -5.38 -1.37
C GLY A 66 2.02 -6.25 -1.45
N TYR A 67 0.94 -5.72 -2.03
CA TYR A 67 -0.28 -6.46 -2.29
C TYR A 67 -0.09 -7.53 -3.37
N GLU A 68 0.54 -7.20 -4.50
CA GLU A 68 0.85 -8.17 -5.56
C GLU A 68 1.72 -9.32 -5.04
N VAL A 69 2.76 -9.00 -4.25
CA VAL A 69 3.58 -10.01 -3.59
C VAL A 69 2.74 -10.90 -2.68
N ALA A 70 1.86 -10.33 -1.87
CA ALA A 70 0.99 -11.11 -1.00
C ALA A 70 0.10 -12.08 -1.80
N GLU A 71 -0.51 -11.62 -2.89
CA GLU A 71 -1.33 -12.49 -3.77
C GLU A 71 -0.51 -13.64 -4.37
N MET A 72 0.70 -13.35 -4.89
CA MET A 72 1.60 -14.38 -5.39
C MET A 72 1.92 -15.45 -4.34
N PHE A 73 2.16 -15.04 -3.09
CA PHE A 73 2.42 -15.98 -1.99
C PHE A 73 1.18 -16.79 -1.60
N LEU A 74 -0.02 -16.21 -1.67
CA LEU A 74 -1.26 -16.92 -1.39
C LEU A 74 -1.57 -17.95 -2.47
N ASP A 75 -1.38 -17.60 -3.74
CA ASP A 75 -1.52 -18.52 -4.86
C ASP A 75 -0.48 -19.64 -4.81
N PHE A 76 0.76 -19.31 -4.43
CA PHE A 76 1.78 -20.31 -4.16
C PHE A 76 1.36 -21.29 -3.06
N ALA A 77 0.82 -20.79 -1.95
CA ALA A 77 0.29 -21.62 -0.85
C ALA A 77 -0.82 -22.57 -1.33
N ARG A 78 -1.72 -22.07 -2.19
CA ARG A 78 -2.84 -22.83 -2.76
C ARG A 78 -2.44 -23.84 -3.82
N SER A 79 -1.28 -23.65 -4.47
CA SER A 79 -0.80 -24.55 -5.52
C SER A 79 -0.38 -25.93 -5.03
N GLY A 80 -0.34 -26.16 -3.70
CA GLY A 80 0.10 -27.42 -3.11
C GLY A 80 1.63 -27.62 -3.13
N LYS A 81 2.39 -26.60 -3.55
CA LYS A 81 3.85 -26.59 -3.42
C LYS A 81 4.24 -26.52 -1.95
N SER A 82 5.32 -27.22 -1.59
CA SER A 82 5.78 -27.30 -0.21
C SER A 82 6.46 -26.00 0.23
N PHE A 83 5.94 -25.40 1.30
CA PHE A 83 6.51 -24.27 2.01
C PHE A 83 6.22 -24.41 3.49
N ILE A 84 7.21 -24.12 4.33
CA ILE A 84 7.02 -24.12 5.78
C ILE A 84 6.57 -22.73 6.18
N TYR A 85 5.29 -22.58 6.51
CA TYR A 85 4.77 -21.36 7.12
C TYR A 85 4.96 -21.43 8.64
N PRO A 86 5.36 -20.33 9.29
CA PRO A 86 5.21 -20.21 10.73
C PRO A 86 3.76 -20.47 11.14
N PRO A 87 3.51 -21.02 12.35
CA PRO A 87 2.15 -21.19 12.86
C PRO A 87 1.34 -19.89 12.74
N GLY A 88 0.16 -19.95 12.11
CA GLY A 88 -0.70 -18.77 11.90
C GLY A 88 -0.33 -17.90 10.69
N GLY A 89 0.80 -18.16 10.02
CA GLY A 89 1.31 -17.31 8.93
C GLY A 89 0.39 -17.25 7.72
N LEU A 90 -0.18 -18.40 7.31
CA LEU A 90 -1.13 -18.45 6.20
C LEU A 90 -2.42 -17.69 6.53
N GLN A 91 -2.97 -17.86 7.74
CA GLN A 91 -4.16 -17.12 8.17
C GLN A 91 -3.89 -15.61 8.30
N MET A 92 -2.65 -15.22 8.60
CA MET A 92 -2.26 -13.81 8.58
C MET A 92 -2.23 -13.25 7.16
N LEU A 93 -1.66 -13.99 6.20
CA LEU A 93 -1.62 -13.61 4.79
C LEU A 93 -3.02 -13.47 4.18
N GLU A 94 -3.91 -14.43 4.45
CA GLU A 94 -5.30 -14.39 4.01
C GLU A 94 -6.04 -13.16 4.56
N ARG A 95 -5.87 -12.86 5.86
CA ARG A 95 -6.45 -11.66 6.47
C ARG A 95 -5.88 -10.37 5.89
N PHE A 96 -4.59 -10.33 5.62
CA PHE A 96 -3.95 -9.17 5.00
C PHE A 96 -4.59 -8.87 3.63
N ILE A 97 -4.73 -9.89 2.76
CA ILE A 97 -5.34 -9.73 1.43
C ILE A 97 -6.81 -9.35 1.53
N ALA A 98 -7.58 -10.00 2.42
CA ALA A 98 -8.99 -9.65 2.64
C ALA A 98 -9.14 -8.19 3.10
N LYS A 99 -8.28 -7.72 4.01
CA LYS A 99 -8.26 -6.33 4.44
C LYS A 99 -7.88 -5.38 3.31
N ALA A 100 -6.86 -5.70 2.52
CA ALA A 100 -6.44 -4.88 1.38
C ALA A 100 -7.53 -4.74 0.31
N ARG A 101 -8.37 -5.76 0.12
CA ARG A 101 -9.55 -5.73 -0.77
C ARG A 101 -10.76 -5.01 -0.16
N GLY A 102 -10.74 -4.68 1.12
CA GLY A 102 -11.89 -4.13 1.84
C GLY A 102 -13.01 -5.14 2.08
N GLU A 103 -12.65 -6.41 2.30
CA GLU A 103 -13.59 -7.52 2.57
C GLU A 103 -13.80 -7.76 4.08
N GLN A 104 -13.00 -7.13 4.95
CA GLN A 104 -13.16 -7.16 6.41
C GLN A 104 -13.37 -5.74 6.93
N SER A 105 -14.61 -5.41 7.28
CA SER A 105 -15.02 -4.20 7.99
C SER A 105 -15.73 -4.56 9.29
#